data_AF-A0A0L0HQM8-F1
#
_entry.id   AF-A0A0L0HQM8-F1
#
_cell.length_a   1.000
_cell.length_b   1.000
_cell.length_c   1.000
_cell.angle_alpha   90.00
_cell.angle_beta   90.00
_cell.angle_gamma   90.00
#
_symmetry.space_group_name_H-M   'P 1'
#
loop_
_entity.id
_entity.type
_entity.pdbx_description
1 polymer ?
#
loop_
_entity_poly.entity_id
_entity_poly.type
_entity_poly.pdbx_seq_one_letter_code
_entity_poly.pdbx_strand_id
1 'polypeptide(L)'
;MTATGKRANDSPSKAKADGEPPVKKIAADGEETVVDLFVDEAFGVSPAAVYEVLTNGEKYGEALGTAVWKGNLEVGNDWIAGDGFCRYKILHLVPNKLIVQEWRLEDWEPSVPSSTVVTTISPRPHGGARVVLNHINVPSKDAERLQAGWVDFVYKAIRAYLKDEKNARPPRTGRNLCHVEIPAKDADRAGKFYADVFGWNVSKWAEEYVGFSSGPRNSEWGWVDGGFPQQNTKPIADHEKVASPTLYFDAKPIEEFEKKVVAAGGKVLKPKHKTYYGTIAECQDTEGNFIVLYEM
;
A
#
# COMPACT_ATOMS: atom_id res chain seq x y z
N MET A 1 18.82 59.06 -29.50
CA MET A 1 18.00 57.89 -29.91
C MET A 1 18.86 56.67 -29.62
N THR A 2 18.59 55.74 -28.72
CA THR A 2 17.40 55.25 -28.02
C THR A 2 17.85 54.67 -26.68
N ALA A 3 17.00 54.79 -25.67
CA ALA A 3 17.28 54.50 -24.28
C ALA A 3 17.34 53.00 -23.96
N THR A 4 18.27 52.65 -23.07
CA THR A 4 18.37 51.40 -22.31
C THR A 4 17.18 51.24 -21.36
N GLY A 5 16.30 50.27 -21.64
CA GLY A 5 15.22 49.88 -20.75
C GLY A 5 15.63 48.76 -19.81
N LYS A 6 15.85 49.07 -18.53
CA LYS A 6 15.84 48.11 -17.41
C LYS A 6 14.48 47.41 -17.37
N ARG A 7 14.44 46.09 -17.48
CA ARG A 7 13.27 45.29 -17.04
C ARG A 7 13.51 44.86 -15.60
N ALA A 8 12.61 45.28 -14.73
CA ALA A 8 12.59 44.97 -13.31
C ALA A 8 12.31 43.46 -13.10
N ASN A 9 13.08 42.88 -12.19
CA ASN A 9 12.79 41.61 -11.53
C ASN A 9 11.67 41.86 -10.52
N ASP A 10 10.46 41.39 -10.80
CA ASP A 10 9.42 41.23 -9.79
C ASP A 10 9.11 39.73 -9.63
N SER A 11 9.64 39.18 -8.53
CA SER A 11 9.24 37.90 -7.98
C SER A 11 7.78 37.98 -7.50
N PRO A 12 6.90 37.00 -7.78
CA PRO A 12 5.60 36.97 -7.14
C PRO A 12 5.76 36.59 -5.67
N SER A 13 5.38 37.51 -4.78
CA SER A 13 5.43 37.32 -3.33
C SER A 13 4.45 36.24 -2.88
N LYS A 14 4.86 35.49 -1.86
CA LYS A 14 4.02 34.59 -1.05
C LYS A 14 2.70 35.27 -0.64
N ALA A 15 1.58 34.83 -1.20
CA ALA A 15 0.26 35.11 -0.64
C ALA A 15 -0.08 34.01 0.37
N LYS A 16 -0.36 34.41 1.61
CA LYS A 16 -0.86 33.54 2.68
C LYS A 16 -2.25 33.03 2.30
N ALA A 17 -2.44 31.73 2.46
CA ALA A 17 -3.74 31.07 2.45
C ALA A 17 -4.36 31.25 3.83
N ASP A 18 -5.41 32.05 3.93
CA ASP A 18 -6.38 32.06 5.04
C ASP A 18 -7.70 32.57 4.46
N GLY A 19 -8.62 31.63 4.19
CA GLY A 19 -9.95 31.93 3.70
C GLY A 19 -10.78 30.65 3.70
N GLU A 20 -11.69 30.53 4.66
CA GLU A 20 -12.73 29.48 4.68
C GLU A 20 -13.44 29.38 3.32
N PRO A 21 -13.80 28.18 2.87
CA PRO A 21 -14.60 28.03 1.65
C PRO A 21 -15.97 28.72 1.84
N PRO A 22 -16.52 29.34 0.79
CA PRO A 22 -17.74 30.13 0.93
C PRO A 22 -18.95 29.21 1.14
N VAL A 23 -19.53 29.26 2.34
CA VAL A 23 -20.84 28.65 2.62
C VAL A 23 -21.92 29.46 1.90
N LYS A 24 -22.41 28.95 0.76
CA LYS A 24 -23.62 29.50 0.13
C LYS A 24 -24.86 29.05 0.93
N LYS A 25 -25.41 29.95 1.74
CA LYS A 25 -26.76 29.79 2.30
C LYS A 25 -27.78 30.20 1.24
N ILE A 26 -28.60 29.25 0.80
CA ILE A 26 -29.90 29.52 0.19
C ILE A 26 -30.93 29.07 1.23
N ALA A 27 -31.83 29.97 1.62
CA ALA A 27 -32.92 29.66 2.53
C ALA A 27 -34.25 29.90 1.83
N ALA A 28 -35.14 28.91 1.87
CA ALA A 28 -36.57 29.11 2.10
C ALA A 28 -37.24 27.76 2.45
N ASP A 29 -38.14 27.85 3.43
CA ASP A 29 -39.30 26.97 3.70
C ASP A 29 -39.06 25.59 4.33
N GLY A 30 -39.09 25.53 5.67
CA GLY A 30 -39.66 24.42 6.47
C GLY A 30 -39.17 22.97 6.28
N GLU A 31 -38.27 22.73 5.34
CA GLU A 31 -37.69 21.46 4.97
C GLU A 31 -36.34 21.28 5.67
N GLU A 32 -36.04 20.03 6.02
CA GLU A 32 -34.75 19.66 6.58
C GLU A 32 -33.63 20.07 5.60
N THR A 33 -32.88 21.11 5.96
CA THR A 33 -31.86 21.68 5.06
C THR A 33 -30.73 20.67 4.86
N VAL A 34 -30.34 20.42 3.60
CA VAL A 34 -29.18 19.58 3.26
C VAL A 34 -27.96 20.43 2.88
N VAL A 35 -26.76 19.88 3.07
CA VAL A 35 -25.47 20.48 2.74
C VAL A 35 -24.52 19.47 2.11
N ASP A 36 -23.49 19.97 1.42
CA ASP A 36 -22.40 19.15 0.89
C ASP A 36 -21.15 19.31 1.76
N LEU A 37 -20.50 18.20 2.09
CA LEU A 37 -19.26 18.17 2.84
C LEU A 37 -18.08 17.92 1.90
N PHE A 38 -16.92 18.49 2.26
CA PHE A 38 -15.70 18.36 1.49
C PHE A 38 -14.53 18.00 2.41
N VAL A 39 -13.79 16.96 2.05
CA VAL A 39 -12.57 16.52 2.74
C VAL A 39 -11.47 16.33 1.69
N ASP A 40 -10.28 16.86 1.96
CA ASP A 40 -9.11 16.76 1.09
C ASP A 40 -7.88 16.36 1.91
N GLU A 41 -7.52 15.09 1.80
CA GLU A 41 -6.50 14.46 2.62
C GLU A 41 -5.34 13.96 1.78
N ALA A 42 -4.14 14.05 2.35
CA ALA A 42 -2.92 13.63 1.67
C ALA A 42 -2.27 12.44 2.39
N PHE A 43 -2.02 11.35 1.69
CA PHE A 43 -1.42 10.12 2.20
C PHE A 43 0.01 9.94 1.70
N GLY A 44 0.88 9.39 2.55
CA GLY A 44 2.28 9.11 2.22
C GLY A 44 2.52 7.78 1.48
N VAL A 45 1.46 7.17 0.94
CA VAL A 45 1.46 5.87 0.26
C VAL A 45 0.75 5.97 -1.09
N SER A 46 0.92 4.98 -1.97
CA SER A 46 0.35 4.99 -3.33
C SER A 46 -1.19 5.06 -3.31
N PRO A 47 -1.82 5.60 -4.38
CA PRO A 47 -3.28 5.55 -4.55
C PRO A 47 -3.87 4.16 -4.39
N ALA A 48 -3.17 3.14 -4.90
CA ALA A 48 -3.58 1.75 -4.82
C ALA A 48 -3.67 1.25 -3.36
N ALA A 49 -2.70 1.59 -2.51
CA ALA A 49 -2.72 1.18 -1.10
C ALA A 49 -3.91 1.77 -0.34
N VAL A 50 -4.23 3.05 -0.58
CA VAL A 50 -5.40 3.68 0.04
C VAL A 50 -6.70 3.05 -0.49
N TYR A 51 -6.78 2.87 -1.80
CA TYR A 51 -7.96 2.28 -2.45
C TYR A 51 -8.22 0.87 -1.94
N GLU A 52 -7.18 0.06 -1.77
CA GLU A 52 -7.30 -1.30 -1.27
C GLU A 52 -7.89 -1.34 0.14
N VAL A 53 -7.41 -0.50 1.07
CA VAL A 53 -7.98 -0.45 2.42
C VAL A 53 -9.43 0.04 2.40
N LEU A 54 -9.77 1.03 1.56
CA LEU A 54 -11.14 1.53 1.46
C LEU A 54 -12.12 0.53 0.81
N THR A 55 -11.62 -0.45 0.06
CA THR A 55 -12.47 -1.37 -0.71
C THR A 55 -12.41 -2.81 -0.25
N ASN A 56 -11.42 -3.20 0.55
CA ASN A 56 -11.33 -4.52 1.16
C ASN A 56 -11.81 -4.46 2.61
N GLY A 57 -12.90 -5.15 2.91
CA GLY A 57 -13.51 -5.11 4.24
C GLY A 57 -12.61 -5.64 5.34
N GLU A 58 -11.78 -6.66 5.09
CA GLU A 58 -10.87 -7.20 6.11
C GLU A 58 -9.83 -6.14 6.50
N LYS A 59 -9.18 -5.51 5.52
CA LYS A 59 -8.22 -4.42 5.75
C LYS A 59 -8.86 -3.19 6.37
N TYR A 60 -10.06 -2.83 5.92
CA TYR A 60 -10.82 -1.72 6.49
C TYR A 60 -11.16 -1.97 7.97
N GLY A 61 -11.55 -3.20 8.30
CA GLY A 61 -11.87 -3.62 9.67
C GLY A 61 -10.65 -3.67 10.57
N GLU A 62 -9.52 -4.17 10.08
CA GLU A 62 -8.24 -4.11 10.78
C GLU A 62 -7.81 -2.66 11.07
N ALA A 63 -8.02 -1.75 10.10
CA ALA A 63 -7.67 -0.35 10.26
C ALA A 63 -8.55 0.37 11.28
N LEU A 64 -9.86 0.17 11.24
CA LEU A 64 -10.82 0.93 12.06
C LEU A 64 -11.20 0.22 13.37
N GLY A 65 -10.90 -1.07 13.53
CA GLY A 65 -11.23 -1.87 14.71
C GLY A 65 -12.73 -2.12 14.90
N THR A 66 -13.53 -2.02 13.84
CA THR A 66 -14.99 -2.25 13.86
C THR A 66 -15.37 -3.41 12.96
N ALA A 67 -16.47 -4.10 13.27
CA ALA A 67 -16.97 -5.20 12.46
C ALA A 67 -17.51 -4.64 11.13
N VAL A 68 -16.98 -5.19 10.05
CA VAL A 68 -17.23 -4.75 8.68
C VAL A 68 -17.45 -5.96 7.78
N TRP A 69 -17.71 -5.72 6.50
CA TRP A 69 -17.94 -6.76 5.51
C TRP A 69 -16.68 -7.58 5.21
N LYS A 70 -16.85 -8.72 4.53
CA LYS A 70 -15.74 -9.58 4.08
C LYS A 70 -15.50 -9.41 2.59
N GLY A 71 -14.23 -9.47 2.18
CA GLY A 71 -13.83 -9.37 0.78
C GLY A 71 -13.90 -7.94 0.24
N ASN A 72 -13.85 -7.84 -1.09
CA ASN A 72 -13.83 -6.56 -1.77
C ASN A 72 -15.25 -6.03 -2.01
N LEU A 73 -15.38 -4.71 -2.00
CA LEU A 73 -16.60 -4.02 -2.40
C LEU A 73 -16.97 -4.35 -3.85
N GLU A 74 -18.26 -4.56 -4.07
CA GLU A 74 -18.84 -4.87 -5.38
C GLU A 74 -19.97 -3.89 -5.70
N VAL A 75 -20.03 -3.47 -6.95
CA VAL A 75 -21.07 -2.56 -7.44
C VAL A 75 -22.44 -3.23 -7.34
N GLY A 76 -23.41 -2.52 -6.80
CA GLY A 76 -24.80 -2.96 -6.67
C GLY A 76 -25.13 -3.67 -5.35
N ASN A 77 -24.12 -4.06 -4.55
CA ASN A 77 -24.34 -4.69 -3.26
C ASN A 77 -24.56 -3.65 -2.15
N ASP A 78 -25.41 -4.01 -1.17
CA ASP A 78 -25.64 -3.25 0.05
C ASP A 78 -24.65 -3.68 1.14
N TRP A 79 -24.10 -2.69 1.84
CA TRP A 79 -23.06 -2.89 2.84
C TRP A 79 -23.36 -2.10 4.13
N ILE A 80 -22.80 -2.58 5.24
CA ILE A 80 -22.92 -1.96 6.57
C ILE A 80 -21.49 -1.72 7.09
N ALA A 81 -21.25 -0.53 7.67
CA ALA A 81 -19.97 -0.21 8.34
C ALA A 81 -20.16 0.44 9.70
N GLY A 82 -19.12 0.33 10.52
CA GLY A 82 -19.02 0.96 11.84
C GLY A 82 -19.98 0.34 12.85
N ASP A 83 -20.05 -1.00 12.92
CA ASP A 83 -20.93 -1.72 13.85
C ASP A 83 -22.43 -1.35 13.72
N GLY A 84 -22.88 -1.07 12.49
CA GLY A 84 -24.26 -0.64 12.23
C GLY A 84 -24.47 0.87 12.29
N PHE A 85 -23.41 1.67 12.33
CA PHE A 85 -23.49 3.13 12.29
C PHE A 85 -24.08 3.66 10.98
N CYS A 86 -23.68 3.07 9.85
CA CYS A 86 -24.14 3.51 8.54
C CYS A 86 -24.34 2.34 7.57
N ARG A 87 -25.25 2.55 6.62
CA ARG A 87 -25.48 1.71 5.45
C ARG A 87 -25.03 2.44 4.22
N TYR A 88 -24.47 1.72 3.28
CA TYR A 88 -24.10 2.28 2.00
C TYR A 88 -24.18 1.21 0.90
N LYS A 89 -24.38 1.67 -0.33
CA LYS A 89 -24.47 0.85 -1.52
C LYS A 89 -23.49 1.36 -2.55
N ILE A 90 -22.69 0.46 -3.13
CA ILE A 90 -21.68 0.87 -4.11
C ILE A 90 -22.35 1.09 -5.46
N LEU A 91 -22.27 2.33 -5.95
CA LEU A 91 -22.84 2.74 -7.22
C LEU A 91 -21.82 2.62 -8.35
N HIS A 92 -20.54 2.90 -8.07
CA HIS A 92 -19.49 2.83 -9.06
C HIS A 92 -18.10 2.67 -8.44
N LEU A 93 -17.23 1.91 -9.09
CA LEU A 93 -15.83 1.73 -8.72
C LEU A 93 -14.95 1.91 -9.95
N VAL A 94 -13.90 2.72 -9.83
CA VAL A 94 -12.78 2.73 -10.76
C VAL A 94 -11.53 2.40 -9.95
N PRO A 95 -10.87 1.26 -10.22
CA PRO A 95 -9.71 0.82 -9.47
C PRO A 95 -8.68 1.93 -9.26
N ASN A 96 -8.27 2.12 -8.01
CA ASN A 96 -7.25 3.07 -7.56
C ASN A 96 -7.59 4.56 -7.78
N LYS A 97 -8.83 4.88 -8.17
CA LYS A 97 -9.20 6.24 -8.63
C LYS A 97 -10.52 6.77 -8.07
N LEU A 98 -11.56 5.96 -8.02
CA LEU A 98 -12.91 6.46 -7.73
C LEU A 98 -13.73 5.41 -6.98
N ILE A 99 -14.40 5.86 -5.93
CA ILE A 99 -15.43 5.11 -5.20
C ILE A 99 -16.65 6.03 -5.13
N VAL A 100 -17.78 5.55 -5.65
CA VAL A 100 -19.08 6.24 -5.55
C VAL A 100 -20.02 5.32 -4.81
N GLN A 101 -20.60 5.83 -3.74
CA GLN A 101 -21.53 5.08 -2.91
C GLN A 101 -22.72 5.95 -2.52
N GLU A 102 -23.90 5.35 -2.57
CA GLU A 102 -25.05 5.85 -1.82
C GLU A 102 -24.77 5.60 -0.34
N TRP A 103 -25.05 6.57 0.53
CA TRP A 103 -24.67 6.52 1.93
C TRP A 103 -25.79 7.01 2.83
N ARG A 104 -25.90 6.46 4.04
CA ARG A 104 -26.94 6.84 5.00
C ARG A 104 -26.55 6.43 6.42
N LEU A 105 -26.85 7.28 7.40
CA LEU A 105 -26.85 6.86 8.81
C LEU A 105 -28.02 5.95 9.13
N GLU A 106 -27.77 4.95 9.97
CA GLU A 106 -28.80 3.98 10.36
C GLU A 106 -30.02 4.64 11.03
N ASP A 107 -29.79 5.71 11.79
CA ASP A 107 -30.79 6.44 12.57
C ASP A 107 -31.53 7.54 11.80
N TRP A 108 -31.21 7.78 10.53
CA TRP A 108 -31.96 8.73 9.70
C TRP A 108 -33.39 8.22 9.43
N GLU A 109 -34.39 9.09 9.63
CA GLU A 109 -35.81 8.79 9.40
C GLU A 109 -36.06 8.35 7.96
N PRO A 110 -36.92 7.34 7.68
CA PRO A 110 -37.14 6.82 6.32
C PRO A 110 -37.52 7.85 5.26
N SER A 111 -38.08 9.00 5.68
CA SER A 111 -38.42 10.15 4.83
C SER A 111 -37.20 10.91 4.31
N VAL A 112 -36.08 10.91 5.04
CA VAL A 112 -34.82 11.53 4.64
C VAL A 112 -34.23 10.70 3.49
N PRO A 113 -33.85 11.28 2.34
CA PRO A 113 -33.16 10.54 1.28
C PRO A 113 -31.77 10.05 1.70
N SER A 114 -31.25 9.02 1.03
CA SER A 114 -29.82 8.68 1.15
C SER A 114 -28.95 9.79 0.53
N SER A 115 -27.79 10.04 1.14
CA SER A 115 -26.76 10.93 0.62
C SER A 115 -25.87 10.19 -0.38
N THR A 116 -24.94 10.90 -1.03
CA THR A 116 -23.95 10.30 -1.93
C THR A 116 -22.55 10.66 -1.48
N VAL A 117 -21.66 9.67 -1.37
CA VAL A 117 -20.25 9.88 -1.10
C VAL A 117 -19.46 9.57 -2.37
N VAL A 118 -18.70 10.56 -2.84
CA VAL A 118 -17.79 10.46 -3.98
C VAL A 118 -16.37 10.64 -3.46
N THR A 119 -15.60 9.56 -3.46
CA THR A 119 -14.19 9.57 -3.08
C THR A 119 -13.32 9.42 -4.31
N THR A 120 -12.49 10.42 -4.59
CA THR A 120 -11.49 10.38 -5.66
C THR A 120 -10.10 10.23 -5.07
N ILE A 121 -9.27 9.41 -5.71
CA ILE A 121 -7.90 9.13 -5.31
C ILE A 121 -6.99 9.42 -6.49
N SER A 122 -5.96 10.22 -6.26
CA SER A 122 -5.03 10.65 -7.31
C SER A 122 -3.58 10.63 -6.80
N PRO A 123 -2.59 10.39 -7.67
CA PRO A 123 -1.19 10.50 -7.30
C PRO A 123 -0.82 11.96 -7.00
N ARG A 124 0.10 12.18 -6.05
CA ARG A 124 0.68 13.50 -5.79
C ARG A 124 2.00 13.70 -6.54
N PRO A 125 2.33 14.94 -6.95
CA PRO A 125 3.56 15.22 -7.73
C PRO A 125 4.87 14.74 -7.09
N HIS A 126 4.94 14.66 -5.77
CA HIS A 126 6.14 14.24 -5.03
C HIS A 126 5.96 12.87 -4.34
N GLY A 127 5.04 12.05 -4.85
CA GLY A 127 4.73 10.74 -4.30
C GLY A 127 3.64 10.75 -3.22
N GLY A 128 3.01 9.59 -3.07
CA GLY A 128 1.85 9.40 -2.23
C GLY A 128 0.52 9.67 -2.97
N ALA A 129 -0.57 9.70 -2.22
CA ALA A 129 -1.93 9.86 -2.75
C ALA A 129 -2.61 11.11 -2.19
N ARG A 130 -3.46 11.74 -2.99
CA ARG A 130 -4.45 12.72 -2.55
C ARG A 130 -5.81 12.05 -2.62
N VAL A 131 -6.57 12.14 -1.54
CA VAL A 131 -7.91 11.58 -1.38
C VAL A 131 -8.85 12.76 -1.19
N VAL A 132 -9.77 12.96 -2.13
CA VAL A 132 -10.80 14.00 -2.03
C VAL A 132 -12.14 13.32 -1.91
N LEU A 133 -12.86 13.60 -0.83
CA LEU A 133 -14.20 13.10 -0.55
C LEU A 133 -15.20 14.25 -0.61
N ASN A 134 -16.27 14.03 -1.38
CA ASN A 134 -17.46 14.88 -1.41
C ASN A 134 -18.62 14.07 -0.84
N HIS A 135 -19.26 14.55 0.22
CA HIS A 135 -20.44 13.93 0.80
C HIS A 135 -21.64 14.84 0.53
N ILE A 136 -22.45 14.46 -0.46
CA ILE A 136 -23.47 15.30 -1.09
C ILE A 136 -24.84 14.97 -0.49
N ASN A 137 -25.67 15.99 -0.27
CA ASN A 137 -27.03 15.88 0.29
C ASN A 137 -27.08 15.33 1.73
N VAL A 138 -26.23 15.86 2.61
CA VAL A 138 -26.22 15.51 4.03
C VAL A 138 -27.18 16.42 4.81
N PRO A 139 -28.08 15.90 5.67
CA PRO A 139 -28.86 16.71 6.61
C PRO A 139 -27.93 17.63 7.43
N SER A 140 -28.19 18.93 7.42
CA SER A 140 -27.29 19.94 8.00
C SER A 140 -26.99 19.72 9.48
N LYS A 141 -27.93 19.12 10.22
CA LYS A 141 -27.78 18.75 11.64
C LYS A 141 -26.63 17.77 11.89
N ASP A 142 -26.28 16.94 10.90
CA ASP A 142 -25.24 15.91 11.00
C ASP A 142 -23.92 16.33 10.32
N ALA A 143 -23.89 17.48 9.65
CA ALA A 143 -22.78 17.92 8.81
C ALA A 143 -21.44 17.96 9.55
N GLU A 144 -21.40 18.65 10.70
CA GLU A 144 -20.17 18.80 11.49
C GLU A 144 -19.65 17.45 11.99
N ARG A 145 -20.56 16.62 12.51
CA ARG A 145 -20.24 15.27 13.01
C ARG A 145 -19.68 14.38 11.91
N LEU A 146 -20.31 14.37 10.73
CA LEU A 146 -19.90 13.51 9.62
C LEU A 146 -18.59 13.97 8.99
N GLN A 147 -18.38 15.28 8.85
CA GLN A 147 -17.11 15.80 8.36
C GLN A 147 -15.95 15.45 9.30
N ALA A 148 -16.13 15.66 10.60
CA ALA A 148 -15.14 15.26 11.61
C ALA A 148 -14.93 13.74 11.60
N GLY A 149 -16.01 12.94 11.50
CA GLY A 149 -15.93 11.48 11.44
C GLY A 149 -15.08 10.95 10.27
N TRP A 150 -15.21 11.53 9.08
CA TRP A 150 -14.37 11.15 7.93
C TRP A 150 -12.88 11.36 8.22
N VAL A 151 -12.52 12.49 8.81
CA VAL A 151 -11.11 12.85 9.08
C VAL A 151 -10.58 12.08 10.29
N ASP A 152 -11.23 12.23 11.44
CA ASP A 152 -10.72 11.80 12.74
C ASP A 152 -10.89 10.31 13.00
N PHE A 153 -11.93 9.68 12.43
CA PHE A 153 -12.21 8.26 12.63
C PHE A 153 -11.71 7.43 11.45
N VAL A 154 -12.11 7.77 10.23
CA VAL A 154 -11.79 6.94 9.06
C VAL A 154 -10.35 7.18 8.58
N TYR A 155 -10.03 8.39 8.11
CA TYR A 155 -8.76 8.64 7.46
C TYR A 155 -7.56 8.64 8.40
N LYS A 156 -7.74 9.07 9.65
CA LYS A 156 -6.70 8.96 10.68
C LYS A 156 -6.35 7.50 10.99
N ALA A 157 -7.35 6.61 11.10
CA ALA A 157 -7.15 5.20 11.36
C ALA A 157 -6.47 4.50 10.17
N ILE A 158 -6.97 4.71 8.95
CA ILE A 158 -6.35 4.19 7.72
C ILE A 158 -4.90 4.67 7.59
N ARG A 159 -4.63 5.93 7.94
CA ARG A 159 -3.27 6.49 7.91
C ARG A 159 -2.35 5.80 8.93
N ALA A 160 -2.84 5.48 10.12
CA ALA A 160 -2.08 4.72 11.12
C ALA A 160 -1.82 3.29 10.63
N TYR A 161 -2.87 2.59 10.20
CA TYR A 161 -2.78 1.25 9.61
C TYR A 161 -1.77 1.18 8.47
N LEU A 162 -1.81 2.13 7.53
CA LEU A 162 -0.89 2.15 6.39
C LEU A 162 0.54 2.57 6.75
N LYS A 163 0.75 3.31 7.86
CA LYS A 163 2.09 3.56 8.41
C LYS A 163 2.64 2.30 9.07
N ASP A 164 1.79 1.56 9.76
CA ASP A 164 2.17 0.31 10.41
C ASP A 164 2.37 -0.79 9.37
N GLU A 165 1.54 -0.91 8.33
CA GLU A 165 1.79 -1.77 7.16
C GLU A 165 3.05 -1.39 6.38
N LYS A 166 3.38 -0.10 6.28
CA LYS A 166 4.67 0.32 5.71
C LYS A 166 5.85 -0.25 6.51
N ASN A 167 5.66 -0.49 7.81
CA ASN A 167 6.64 -1.07 8.73
C ASN A 167 6.45 -2.58 8.93
N ALA A 168 5.26 -3.12 8.68
CA ALA A 168 4.91 -4.51 8.78
C ALA A 168 5.29 -5.20 7.47
N ARG A 169 6.01 -6.31 7.58
CA ARG A 169 6.21 -7.18 6.43
C ARG A 169 4.80 -7.68 6.03
N PRO A 170 4.40 -7.62 4.74
CA PRO A 170 3.10 -8.11 4.33
C PRO A 170 2.93 -9.56 4.82
N PRO A 171 1.69 -10.01 5.12
CA PRO A 171 1.44 -11.39 5.49
C PRO A 171 2.08 -12.32 4.46
N ARG A 172 3.09 -13.03 4.92
CA ARG A 172 3.84 -14.02 4.18
C ARG A 172 2.95 -15.23 3.95
N THR A 173 2.09 -15.14 2.93
CA THR A 173 1.08 -16.15 2.59
C THR A 173 1.64 -17.30 1.74
N GLY A 174 2.97 -17.51 1.73
CA GLY A 174 3.57 -18.70 1.14
C GLY A 174 3.56 -18.74 -0.39
N ARG A 175 3.49 -17.59 -1.07
CA ARG A 175 3.29 -17.49 -2.53
C ARG A 175 4.31 -16.64 -3.29
N ASN A 176 5.21 -15.94 -2.60
CA ASN A 176 6.02 -14.89 -3.23
C ASN A 176 7.52 -15.20 -3.19
N LEU A 177 8.21 -14.83 -4.28
CA LEU A 177 9.64 -14.52 -4.23
C LEU A 177 9.83 -13.42 -3.18
N CYS A 178 10.46 -13.77 -2.06
CA CYS A 178 10.56 -12.90 -0.91
C CYS A 178 11.97 -12.34 -0.67
N HIS A 179 12.98 -12.98 -1.27
CA HIS A 179 14.37 -12.54 -1.20
C HIS A 179 15.17 -13.01 -2.41
N VAL A 180 16.17 -12.25 -2.83
CA VAL A 180 17.11 -12.65 -3.90
C VAL A 180 18.54 -12.46 -3.41
N GLU A 181 19.37 -13.48 -3.58
CA GLU A 181 20.81 -13.33 -3.43
C GLU A 181 21.48 -13.25 -4.80
N ILE A 182 22.35 -12.27 -5.01
CA ILE A 182 23.15 -12.10 -6.22
C ILE A 182 24.62 -12.27 -5.82
N PRO A 183 25.21 -13.48 -5.95
CA PRO A 183 26.56 -13.72 -5.46
C PRO A 183 27.59 -12.84 -6.13
N ALA A 184 28.45 -12.21 -5.34
CA ALA A 184 29.46 -11.27 -5.83
C ALA A 184 30.85 -11.60 -5.27
N LYS A 185 31.88 -11.46 -6.10
CA LYS A 185 33.29 -11.46 -5.64
C LYS A 185 33.64 -10.23 -4.81
N ASP A 186 32.86 -9.17 -4.97
CA ASP A 186 33.02 -7.89 -4.29
C ASP A 186 31.60 -7.32 -4.12
N ALA A 187 31.03 -7.55 -2.94
CA ALA A 187 29.66 -7.19 -2.61
C ALA A 187 29.42 -5.67 -2.64
N ASP A 188 30.38 -4.88 -2.16
CA ASP A 188 30.29 -3.41 -2.16
C ASP A 188 30.31 -2.85 -3.58
N ARG A 189 31.22 -3.34 -4.44
CA ARG A 189 31.29 -2.95 -5.86
C ARG A 189 30.01 -3.35 -6.61
N ALA A 190 29.49 -4.55 -6.36
CA ALA A 190 28.23 -5.00 -6.96
C ALA A 190 27.06 -4.12 -6.49
N GLY A 191 26.95 -3.88 -5.18
CA GLY A 191 25.94 -3.01 -4.61
C GLY A 191 25.95 -1.61 -5.22
N LYS A 192 27.13 -0.99 -5.36
CA LYS A 192 27.27 0.31 -6.01
C LYS A 192 26.72 0.32 -7.44
N PHE A 193 26.99 -0.74 -8.22
CA PHE A 193 26.47 -0.84 -9.59
C PHE A 193 24.93 -0.81 -9.62
N TYR A 194 24.25 -1.60 -8.78
CA TYR A 194 22.79 -1.62 -8.77
C TYR A 194 22.19 -0.31 -8.23
N ALA A 195 22.86 0.33 -7.27
CA ALA A 195 22.47 1.66 -6.79
C ALA A 195 22.59 2.71 -7.91
N ASP A 196 23.69 2.73 -8.65
CA ASP A 196 23.93 3.71 -9.72
C ASP A 196 23.00 3.51 -10.93
N VAL A 197 22.76 2.26 -11.33
CA VAL A 197 21.99 1.94 -12.56
C VAL A 197 20.48 1.97 -12.32
N PHE A 198 20.02 1.46 -11.17
CA PHE A 198 18.59 1.26 -10.89
C PHE A 198 18.06 2.08 -9.72
N GLY A 199 18.92 2.82 -9.01
CA GLY A 199 18.52 3.59 -7.84
C GLY A 199 18.16 2.73 -6.63
N TRP A 200 18.65 1.49 -6.56
CA TRP A 200 18.40 0.60 -5.43
C TRP A 200 19.01 1.15 -4.14
N ASN A 201 18.30 0.95 -3.02
CA ASN A 201 18.84 1.29 -1.71
C ASN A 201 19.74 0.14 -1.25
N VAL A 202 21.03 0.41 -1.05
CA VAL A 202 22.04 -0.59 -0.72
C VAL A 202 22.68 -0.22 0.62
N SER A 203 22.77 -1.19 1.53
CA SER A 203 23.39 -0.99 2.84
C SER A 203 24.00 -2.29 3.40
N LYS A 204 24.97 -2.16 4.29
CA LYS A 204 25.62 -3.31 4.93
C LYS A 204 24.71 -3.89 6.01
N TRP A 205 24.31 -5.15 5.89
CA TRP A 205 23.43 -5.82 6.86
C TRP A 205 24.19 -6.78 7.77
N ALA A 206 25.32 -7.33 7.31
CA ALA A 206 26.26 -8.10 8.12
C ALA A 206 27.71 -7.92 7.61
N GLU A 207 28.69 -8.47 8.33
CA GLU A 207 30.12 -8.31 8.03
C GLU A 207 30.48 -8.67 6.58
N GLU A 208 29.93 -9.79 6.09
CA GLU A 208 30.14 -10.32 4.73
C GLU A 208 28.85 -10.28 3.89
N TYR A 209 27.91 -9.38 4.25
CA TYR A 209 26.61 -9.29 3.59
C TYR A 209 26.20 -7.84 3.35
N VAL A 210 26.26 -7.43 2.07
CA VAL A 210 25.67 -6.18 1.61
C VAL A 210 24.25 -6.47 1.13
N GLY A 211 23.26 -5.88 1.79
CA GLY A 211 21.86 -6.02 1.42
C GLY A 211 21.37 -4.89 0.53
N PHE A 212 20.23 -5.12 -0.12
CA PHE A 212 19.55 -4.10 -0.90
C PHE A 212 18.02 -4.19 -0.76
N SER A 213 17.37 -3.07 -1.03
CA SER A 213 15.95 -3.00 -1.37
C SER A 213 15.83 -2.39 -2.77
N SER A 214 15.18 -3.11 -3.68
CA SER A 214 15.00 -2.69 -5.09
C SER A 214 14.03 -1.53 -5.28
N GLY A 215 13.29 -1.17 -4.23
CA GLY A 215 12.34 -0.07 -4.24
C GLY A 215 11.55 -0.01 -2.92
N PRO A 216 10.64 0.96 -2.77
CA PRO A 216 9.78 1.02 -1.60
C PRO A 216 8.80 -0.18 -1.60
N ARG A 217 8.48 -0.69 -0.39
CA ARG A 217 7.58 -1.85 -0.21
C ARG A 217 6.16 -1.67 -0.77
N ASN A 218 5.78 -0.48 -1.22
CA ASN A 218 4.45 -0.18 -1.79
C ASN A 218 4.55 0.35 -3.23
N SER A 219 5.65 0.05 -3.91
CA SER A 219 5.84 0.31 -5.33
C SER A 219 4.75 -0.40 -6.15
N GLU A 220 4.13 0.32 -7.09
CA GLU A 220 3.18 -0.26 -8.06
C GLU A 220 3.85 -1.27 -9.00
N TRP A 221 5.18 -1.21 -9.12
CA TRP A 221 6.02 -2.11 -9.91
C TRP A 221 6.49 -3.35 -9.12
N GLY A 222 6.05 -3.49 -7.87
CA GLY A 222 6.56 -4.49 -6.93
C GLY A 222 7.88 -4.08 -6.30
N TRP A 223 8.34 -4.88 -5.33
CA TRP A 223 9.64 -4.74 -4.68
C TRP A 223 10.16 -6.11 -4.27
N VAL A 224 11.48 -6.20 -4.11
CA VAL A 224 12.17 -7.34 -3.53
C VAL A 224 13.36 -6.85 -2.71
N ASP A 225 13.53 -7.44 -1.53
CA ASP A 225 14.75 -7.30 -0.73
C ASP A 225 15.75 -8.37 -1.16
N GLY A 226 17.02 -8.09 -1.03
CA GLY A 226 18.03 -9.04 -1.46
C GLY A 226 19.40 -8.74 -0.86
N GLY A 227 20.40 -9.49 -1.30
CA GLY A 227 21.76 -9.19 -0.93
C GLY A 227 22.80 -9.74 -1.88
N PHE A 228 24.01 -9.26 -1.69
CA PHE A 228 25.21 -9.66 -2.41
C PHE A 228 26.07 -10.49 -1.46
N PRO A 229 25.83 -11.81 -1.34
CA PRO A 229 26.71 -12.65 -0.53
C PRO A 229 28.09 -12.67 -1.16
N GLN A 230 29.11 -12.43 -0.34
CA GLN A 230 30.50 -12.52 -0.76
C GLN A 230 30.82 -13.98 -1.14
N GLN A 231 31.28 -14.24 -2.36
CA GLN A 231 31.44 -15.60 -2.92
C GLN A 231 32.31 -16.56 -2.08
N ASN A 232 33.13 -16.02 -1.19
CA ASN A 232 34.02 -16.80 -0.33
C ASN A 232 33.29 -17.56 0.79
N THR A 233 31.97 -17.36 0.95
CA THR A 233 31.21 -17.74 2.15
C THR A 233 30.20 -18.88 1.95
N LYS A 234 29.94 -19.30 0.70
CA LYS A 234 29.04 -20.43 0.41
C LYS A 234 29.69 -21.38 -0.61
N PRO A 235 29.97 -22.64 -0.25
CA PRO A 235 30.09 -23.71 -1.23
C PRO A 235 28.70 -23.89 -1.85
N ILE A 236 28.47 -23.28 -3.00
CA ILE A 236 27.27 -23.56 -3.80
C ILE A 236 27.51 -24.96 -4.37
N ALA A 237 26.73 -25.93 -3.91
CA ALA A 237 26.82 -27.32 -4.33
C ALA A 237 26.93 -27.42 -5.86
N ASP A 238 27.99 -28.09 -6.35
CA ASP A 238 28.26 -28.63 -7.70
C ASP A 238 27.82 -27.86 -8.96
N HIS A 239 27.50 -26.56 -8.88
CA HIS A 239 27.18 -25.69 -10.01
C HIS A 239 28.30 -24.66 -10.26
N GLU A 240 29.55 -25.14 -10.35
CA GLU A 240 30.78 -24.35 -10.43
C GLU A 240 30.98 -23.45 -11.66
N LYS A 241 29.98 -23.23 -12.53
CA LYS A 241 30.22 -22.50 -13.79
C LYS A 241 29.60 -21.12 -13.93
N VAL A 242 28.60 -20.76 -13.14
CA VAL A 242 28.10 -19.38 -13.13
C VAL A 242 27.56 -19.04 -11.75
N ALA A 243 28.00 -17.92 -11.19
CA ALA A 243 27.35 -17.30 -10.03
C ALA A 243 25.92 -16.90 -10.41
N SER A 244 24.97 -17.80 -10.24
CA SER A 244 23.55 -17.54 -10.52
C SER A 244 22.90 -16.89 -9.30
N PRO A 245 21.97 -15.94 -9.50
CA PRO A 245 21.13 -15.47 -8.41
C PRO A 245 20.36 -16.62 -7.75
N THR A 246 20.28 -16.61 -6.42
CA THR A 246 19.47 -17.54 -5.65
C THR A 246 18.14 -16.89 -5.33
N LEU A 247 17.04 -17.59 -5.65
CA LEU A 247 15.69 -17.15 -5.37
C LEU A 247 15.19 -17.77 -4.06
N TYR A 248 14.63 -16.94 -3.18
CA TYR A 248 14.03 -17.37 -1.93
C TYR A 248 12.52 -17.21 -2.02
N PHE A 249 11.81 -18.30 -1.77
CA PHE A 249 10.35 -18.36 -1.76
C PHE A 249 9.86 -18.44 -0.33
N ASP A 250 8.93 -17.56 0.01
CA ASP A 250 8.24 -17.63 1.29
C ASP A 250 7.42 -18.92 1.37
N ALA A 251 7.65 -19.74 2.39
CA ALA A 251 7.09 -21.08 2.50
C ALA A 251 6.83 -21.43 3.97
N LYS A 252 5.57 -21.34 4.40
CA LYS A 252 5.17 -21.62 5.79
C LYS A 252 3.99 -22.61 5.84
N PRO A 253 4.12 -23.74 6.55
CA PRO A 253 5.35 -24.30 7.12
C PRO A 253 6.25 -24.91 6.02
N ILE A 254 7.58 -24.81 6.15
CA ILE A 254 8.53 -25.32 5.12
C ILE A 254 8.28 -26.78 4.77
N GLU A 255 7.97 -27.63 5.75
CA GLU A 255 7.79 -29.07 5.56
C GLU A 255 6.65 -29.42 4.59
N GLU A 256 5.60 -28.58 4.52
CA GLU A 256 4.54 -28.77 3.54
C GLU A 256 5.01 -28.47 2.12
N PHE A 257 5.91 -27.49 1.97
CA PHE A 257 6.43 -27.09 0.68
C PHE A 257 7.54 -28.03 0.20
N GLU A 258 8.37 -28.58 1.09
CA GLU A 258 9.31 -29.66 0.77
C GLU A 258 8.57 -30.86 0.14
N LYS A 259 7.42 -31.25 0.71
CA LYS A 259 6.57 -32.31 0.13
C LYS A 259 6.04 -31.93 -1.25
N LYS A 260 5.63 -30.67 -1.45
CA LYS A 260 5.16 -30.17 -2.76
C LYS A 260 6.28 -30.17 -3.80
N VAL A 261 7.50 -29.77 -3.42
CA VAL A 261 8.68 -29.80 -4.30
C VAL A 261 8.92 -31.20 -4.82
N VAL A 262 8.97 -32.19 -3.92
CA VAL A 262 9.16 -33.61 -4.29
C VAL A 262 8.00 -34.12 -5.15
N ALA A 263 6.76 -33.83 -4.75
CA ALA A 263 5.58 -34.25 -5.50
C ALA A 263 5.51 -33.67 -6.92
N ALA A 264 6.11 -32.49 -7.15
CA ALA A 264 6.21 -31.82 -8.44
C ALA A 264 7.45 -32.24 -9.27
N GLY A 265 8.26 -33.18 -8.78
CA GLY A 265 9.46 -33.68 -9.49
C GLY A 265 10.75 -32.92 -9.19
N GLY A 266 10.74 -31.95 -8.27
CA GLY A 266 11.94 -31.32 -7.74
C GLY A 266 12.63 -32.16 -6.65
N LYS A 267 13.71 -31.63 -6.09
CA LYS A 267 14.50 -32.31 -5.04
C LYS A 267 14.69 -31.39 -3.84
N VAL A 268 14.57 -31.95 -2.64
CA VAL A 268 15.08 -31.30 -1.43
C VAL A 268 16.55 -31.68 -1.29
N LEU A 269 17.44 -30.71 -1.48
CA LEU A 269 18.89 -30.89 -1.38
C LEU A 269 19.34 -30.89 0.08
N LYS A 270 18.79 -29.97 0.86
CA LYS A 270 19.00 -29.88 2.31
C LYS A 270 17.67 -29.56 3.00
N PRO A 271 17.16 -30.48 3.84
CA PRO A 271 15.91 -30.27 4.53
C PRO A 271 15.90 -29.05 5.44
N LYS A 272 14.72 -28.70 5.97
CA LYS A 272 14.51 -27.62 6.92
C LYS A 272 15.60 -27.55 8.00
N HIS A 273 16.27 -26.39 8.07
CA HIS A 273 17.29 -26.11 9.07
C HIS A 273 17.34 -24.62 9.42
N LYS A 274 17.85 -24.30 10.61
CA LYS A 274 17.99 -22.92 11.07
C LYS A 274 19.27 -22.30 10.53
N THR A 275 19.17 -21.03 10.14
CA THR A 275 20.31 -20.15 9.82
C THR A 275 20.21 -18.88 10.63
N TYR A 276 21.22 -18.03 10.53
CA TYR A 276 21.21 -16.72 11.20
C TYR A 276 20.07 -15.79 10.69
N TYR A 277 19.63 -15.95 9.44
CA TYR A 277 18.62 -15.08 8.82
C TYR A 277 17.20 -15.68 8.82
N GLY A 278 17.01 -16.85 9.44
CA GLY A 278 15.73 -17.55 9.63
C GLY A 278 15.82 -19.03 9.29
N THR A 279 14.67 -19.70 9.17
CA THR A 279 14.60 -21.13 8.87
C THR A 279 14.50 -21.32 7.36
N ILE A 280 15.32 -22.19 6.78
CA ILE A 280 15.31 -22.46 5.33
C ILE A 280 15.31 -23.94 5.01
N ALA A 281 14.91 -24.30 3.78
CA ALA A 281 15.27 -25.54 3.12
C ALA A 281 15.84 -25.25 1.73
N GLU A 282 16.88 -25.99 1.34
CA GLU A 282 17.55 -25.83 0.04
C GLU A 282 17.00 -26.88 -0.93
N CYS A 283 16.52 -26.44 -2.08
CA CYS A 283 15.83 -27.28 -3.04
C CYS A 283 16.37 -27.08 -4.46
N GLN A 284 16.00 -28.01 -5.34
CA GLN A 284 16.23 -27.97 -6.78
C GLN A 284 14.88 -28.13 -7.50
N ASP A 285 14.62 -27.30 -8.51
CA ASP A 285 13.43 -27.43 -9.36
C ASP A 285 13.61 -28.52 -10.45
N THR A 286 12.65 -28.62 -11.37
CA THR A 286 12.68 -29.63 -12.47
C THR A 286 13.77 -29.37 -13.50
N GLU A 287 14.26 -28.13 -13.61
CA GLU A 287 15.29 -27.72 -14.57
C GLU A 287 16.70 -27.77 -13.97
N GLY A 288 16.81 -28.10 -12.68
CA GLY A 288 18.07 -28.16 -11.97
C GLY A 288 18.47 -26.85 -11.26
N ASN A 289 17.60 -25.83 -11.24
CA ASN A 289 17.90 -24.55 -10.60
C ASN A 289 17.87 -24.68 -9.07
N PHE A 290 18.86 -24.06 -8.42
CA PHE A 290 18.91 -23.97 -6.96
C PHE A 290 17.95 -22.89 -6.45
N ILE A 291 17.04 -23.27 -5.55
CA ILE A 291 16.05 -22.38 -4.93
C ILE A 291 16.01 -22.63 -3.42
N VAL A 292 15.57 -21.63 -2.66
CA VAL A 292 15.47 -21.73 -1.19
C VAL A 292 14.03 -21.50 -0.75
N LEU A 293 13.51 -22.41 0.07
CA LEU A 293 12.28 -22.21 0.81
C LEU A 293 12.62 -21.49 2.12
N TYR A 294 11.87 -20.48 2.50
CA TYR A 294 12.17 -19.63 3.66
C TYR A 294 10.96 -19.43 4.55
N GLU A 295 11.19 -19.59 5.86
CA GLU A 295 10.23 -19.35 6.94
C GLU A 295 10.89 -18.46 8.00
N MET A 296 10.18 -17.42 8.40
CA MET A 296 10.59 -16.55 9.53
C MET A 296 10.18 -17.14 10.86
#